data_AF-A0A3E4QAL0-F1
#
_entry.id   AF-A0A3E4QAL0-F1
#
_cell.length_a   1.000
_cell.length_b   1.000
_cell.length_c   1.000
_cell.angle_alpha   90.00
_cell.angle_beta   90.00
_cell.angle_gamma   90.00
#
_symmetry.space_group_name_H-M   'P 1'
#
loop_
_entity.id
_entity.type
_entity.pdbx_description
1 polymer ?
#
loop_
_entity_poly.entity_id
_entity_poly.type
_entity_poly.pdbx_seq_one_letter_code
_entity_poly.pdbx_strand_id
1 'polypeptide(L)'
;MQAYRECLAIRIILLNFTFRNHFRTIMKKCADNSNIRTEDKPKHSRQTSKNKEIESYLSTHYDFRFNTVLGRTEFSPKCANVFSKVSRYDINTFRRELDSEEGIITSADNLYSIIESSFSPRINPIQEYFKALPEVDASEVLHKIEVNQSTIANLASCVTVRNSEKWLPYLTKWLIAVVANAMDDRECRNHTCLVLTGEQGKFKTTFLDLLCPPVLHGYSYTGKIYPQEKDTLTYIGQNLIVNIDGQLKALNKRDENELKNLITCPMVKYRMPYDKYVEEHPHLASFVASVNGNDFLTDPTGSRRFLPFEVLSIDIERAKAISMDSVYTEAKALLKSGFRYWFDDNEIVELYKESEDFQVQTAEMELLLRCFEKPTEDENYSLMTTTEILTYLGIYTHQPLVAKRMGEALKKAGYIKVSKRRNGSSPIYVYKIRKILPCPLLQTCSSQM
;
A
#
# COMPACT_ATOMS: atom_id res chain seq x y z
N MET A 1 35.52 -14.98 -12.61
CA MET A 1 36.29 -13.73 -12.46
C MET A 1 36.77 -13.29 -13.83
N GLN A 2 36.81 -11.98 -14.09
CA GLN A 2 37.37 -11.32 -15.28
C GLN A 2 36.51 -11.10 -16.54
N ALA A 3 35.17 -11.15 -16.47
CA ALA A 3 34.29 -10.68 -17.57
C ALA A 3 33.07 -9.86 -17.12
N TYR A 4 32.97 -9.54 -15.82
CA TYR A 4 31.82 -8.80 -15.24
C TYR A 4 32.20 -7.38 -14.76
N ARG A 5 33.43 -6.92 -15.00
CA ARG A 5 33.94 -5.61 -14.54
C ARG A 5 33.92 -4.50 -15.59
N GLU A 6 33.59 -4.79 -16.85
CA GLU A 6 33.62 -3.79 -17.93
C GLU A 6 32.24 -3.21 -18.31
N CYS A 7 31.14 -3.81 -17.88
CA CYS A 7 29.80 -3.21 -18.06
C CYS A 7 29.43 -2.14 -17.02
N LEU A 8 30.26 -1.93 -15.99
CA LEU A 8 30.05 -0.88 -14.99
C LEU A 8 30.76 0.44 -15.33
N ALA A 9 31.66 0.45 -16.33
CA ALA A 9 32.48 1.61 -16.68
C ALA A 9 31.88 2.52 -17.76
N ILE A 10 30.77 2.14 -18.41
CA ILE A 10 30.16 2.90 -19.52
C ILE A 10 28.91 3.71 -19.10
N ARG A 11 28.42 3.57 -17.86
CA ARG A 11 27.27 4.36 -17.36
C ARG A 11 27.63 5.64 -16.59
N ILE A 12 28.91 5.94 -16.38
CA ILE A 12 29.35 7.10 -15.58
C ILE A 12 29.76 8.33 -16.43
N ILE A 13 29.74 8.24 -17.77
CA ILE A 13 30.21 9.34 -18.64
C ILE A 13 29.09 10.14 -19.34
N LEU A 14 27.80 9.83 -19.10
CA LEU A 14 26.67 10.55 -19.72
C LEU A 14 25.79 11.37 -18.76
N LEU A 15 26.25 11.62 -17.53
CA LEU A 15 25.48 12.33 -16.49
C LEU A 15 26.08 13.67 -16.03
N ASN A 16 26.96 14.25 -16.84
CA ASN A 16 27.49 15.62 -16.64
C ASN A 16 27.19 16.53 -17.84
N PHE A 17 25.92 16.61 -18.25
CA PHE A 17 25.44 17.73 -19.04
C PHE A 17 24.51 18.60 -18.18
N THR A 18 25.13 19.64 -17.65
CA THR A 18 24.62 20.72 -16.83
C THR A 18 23.43 21.45 -17.45
N PHE A 19 22.25 21.38 -16.83
CA PHE A 19 21.23 22.42 -16.94
C PHE A 19 21.27 23.31 -15.70
N ARG A 20 22.28 24.17 -15.65
CA ARG A 20 22.40 25.26 -14.68
C ARG A 20 22.11 26.57 -15.41
N ASN A 21 20.84 26.82 -15.74
CA ASN A 21 20.44 28.13 -16.27
C ASN A 21 20.15 29.10 -15.13
N HIS A 22 21.21 29.79 -14.73
CA HIS A 22 21.15 31.08 -14.07
C HIS A 22 20.49 32.10 -15.00
N PHE A 23 19.26 32.53 -14.70
CA PHE A 23 18.77 33.82 -15.21
C PHE A 23 19.44 34.95 -14.41
N ARG A 24 20.64 35.33 -14.84
CA ARG A 24 21.29 36.60 -14.49
C ARG A 24 21.05 37.60 -15.61
N THR A 25 20.24 38.60 -15.29
CA THR A 25 20.23 39.99 -15.75
C THR A 25 21.27 40.34 -16.82
N ILE A 26 20.81 40.57 -18.05
CA ILE A 26 21.58 41.30 -19.07
C ILE A 26 20.89 42.64 -19.30
N MET A 27 21.38 43.67 -18.60
CA MET A 27 21.18 45.06 -18.99
C MET A 27 22.20 45.40 -20.07
N LYS A 28 21.73 45.72 -21.28
CA LYS A 28 22.55 46.34 -22.32
C LYS A 28 22.35 47.85 -22.25
N LYS A 29 23.40 48.57 -21.84
CA LYS A 29 23.55 50.02 -22.01
C LYS A 29 23.63 50.35 -23.50
N CYS A 30 22.81 51.28 -23.96
CA CYS A 30 23.14 52.17 -25.05
C CYS A 30 22.88 53.60 -24.56
N ALA A 31 23.93 54.40 -24.50
CA ALA A 31 23.87 55.85 -24.41
C ALA A 31 24.42 56.36 -25.75
N ASP A 32 23.63 57.18 -26.47
CA ASP A 32 23.95 58.59 -26.65
C ASP A 32 22.93 59.35 -27.52
N ASN A 33 22.64 60.56 -27.03
CA ASN A 33 22.23 61.79 -27.70
C ASN A 33 20.90 61.90 -28.47
N SER A 34 19.96 62.63 -27.86
CA SER A 34 19.64 63.99 -28.32
C SER A 34 18.73 64.73 -27.32
N ASN A 35 19.16 65.93 -26.93
CA ASN A 35 18.42 66.90 -26.12
C ASN A 35 17.07 67.29 -26.74
N ILE A 36 15.97 67.07 -26.02
CA ILE A 36 14.76 67.90 -26.14
C ILE A 36 14.26 68.17 -24.73
N ARG A 37 14.23 69.46 -24.37
CA ARG A 37 13.63 69.97 -23.14
C ARG A 37 12.11 69.92 -23.29
N THR A 38 11.45 69.09 -22.51
CA THR A 38 10.01 69.20 -22.22
C THR A 38 9.83 68.99 -20.74
N GLU A 39 9.30 70.02 -20.07
CA GLU A 39 8.81 69.97 -18.70
C GLU A 39 7.75 68.87 -18.61
N ASP A 40 7.94 67.86 -17.75
CA ASP A 40 6.87 66.94 -17.41
C ASP A 40 6.98 66.37 -15.99
N LYS A 41 5.77 66.26 -15.41
CA LYS A 41 5.31 66.03 -14.04
C LYS A 41 6.08 65.02 -13.16
N PRO A 42 5.95 65.11 -11.81
CA PRO A 42 6.64 64.21 -10.89
C PRO A 42 6.24 62.76 -11.10
N LYS A 43 7.26 61.90 -11.22
CA LYS A 43 7.17 60.45 -11.44
C LYS A 43 6.30 59.78 -10.36
N HIS A 44 5.30 59.04 -10.82
CA HIS A 44 4.47 58.10 -10.06
C HIS A 44 5.28 57.35 -8.99
N SER A 45 4.82 57.40 -7.74
CA SER A 45 5.16 56.41 -6.72
C SER A 45 4.84 55.02 -7.29
N ARG A 46 5.72 54.04 -7.11
CA ARG A 46 5.45 52.64 -7.48
C ARG A 46 4.19 52.15 -6.74
N GLN A 47 3.01 52.29 -7.32
CA GLN A 47 1.79 51.65 -6.85
C GLN A 47 2.05 50.15 -6.85
N THR A 48 1.93 49.53 -5.69
CA THR A 48 1.90 48.07 -5.54
C THR A 48 0.80 47.51 -6.44
N SER A 49 1.05 46.37 -7.09
CA SER A 49 0.00 45.75 -7.88
C SER A 49 -1.13 45.31 -6.96
N LYS A 50 -2.38 45.46 -7.39
CA LYS A 50 -3.56 45.04 -6.62
C LYS A 50 -3.46 43.58 -6.12
N ASN A 51 -2.90 42.68 -6.92
CA ASN A 51 -2.67 41.29 -6.50
C ASN A 51 -1.62 41.17 -5.39
N LYS A 52 -0.61 42.03 -5.34
CA LYS A 52 0.37 42.03 -4.26
C LYS A 52 -0.24 42.47 -2.94
N GLU A 53 -1.19 43.39 -2.97
CA GLU A 53 -1.97 43.79 -1.78
C GLU A 53 -2.87 42.64 -1.31
N ILE A 54 -3.56 41.96 -2.23
CA ILE A 54 -4.34 40.75 -1.92
C ILE A 54 -3.45 39.66 -1.29
N GLU A 55 -2.30 39.35 -1.90
CA GLU A 55 -1.35 38.36 -1.39
C GLU A 55 -0.84 38.74 0.01
N SER A 56 -0.58 40.03 0.25
CA SER A 56 -0.13 40.54 1.55
C SER A 56 -1.20 40.36 2.62
N TYR A 57 -2.46 40.69 2.31
CA TYR A 57 -3.58 40.47 3.20
C TYR A 57 -3.74 38.97 3.52
N LEU A 58 -3.86 38.15 2.48
CA LEU A 58 -4.03 36.70 2.63
C LEU A 58 -2.91 36.06 3.45
N SER A 59 -1.65 36.45 3.23
CA SER A 59 -0.50 35.94 3.98
C SER A 59 -0.47 36.39 5.45
N THR A 60 -1.07 37.54 5.75
CA THR A 60 -1.15 38.09 7.10
C THR A 60 -2.19 37.33 7.93
N HIS A 61 -3.33 36.99 7.33
CA HIS A 61 -4.46 36.37 8.02
C HIS A 61 -4.50 34.83 7.93
N TYR A 62 -3.87 34.24 6.91
CA TYR A 62 -3.95 32.81 6.63
C TYR A 62 -2.61 32.21 6.23
N ASP A 63 -2.50 30.91 6.42
CA ASP A 63 -1.46 30.05 5.86
C ASP A 63 -2.08 29.17 4.79
N PHE A 64 -1.60 29.30 3.56
CA PHE A 64 -2.06 28.50 2.42
C PHE A 64 -1.04 27.43 2.06
N ARG A 65 -1.53 26.29 1.57
CA ARG A 65 -0.72 25.24 0.96
C ARG A 65 -1.47 24.56 -0.16
N PHE A 66 -0.75 24.09 -1.16
CA PHE A 66 -1.30 23.21 -2.20
C PHE A 66 -1.03 21.76 -1.82
N ASN A 67 -2.08 21.02 -1.48
CA ASN A 67 -1.99 19.60 -1.14
C ASN A 67 -1.77 18.78 -2.41
N THR A 68 -0.54 18.28 -2.57
CA THR A 68 -0.12 17.49 -3.75
C THR A 68 -0.69 16.08 -3.78
N VAL A 69 -1.17 15.55 -2.65
CA VAL A 69 -1.80 14.22 -2.56
C VAL A 69 -3.25 14.29 -3.04
N LEU A 70 -3.99 15.30 -2.60
CA LEU A 70 -5.41 15.47 -2.92
C LEU A 70 -5.67 16.38 -4.14
N GLY A 71 -4.65 17.06 -4.65
CA GLY A 71 -4.74 17.95 -5.81
C GLY A 71 -5.57 19.21 -5.55
N ARG A 72 -5.47 19.82 -4.36
CA ARG A 72 -6.31 20.97 -3.99
C ARG A 72 -5.61 21.93 -3.03
N THR A 73 -6.04 23.19 -3.03
CA THR A 73 -5.57 24.18 -2.05
C THR A 73 -6.27 23.99 -0.70
N GLU A 74 -5.47 24.08 0.35
CA GLU A 74 -5.90 24.08 1.74
C GLU A 74 -5.42 25.35 2.44
N PHE A 75 -6.16 25.78 3.44
CA PHE A 75 -5.82 26.97 4.22
C PHE A 75 -6.00 26.72 5.71
N SER A 76 -5.30 27.50 6.52
CA SER A 76 -5.48 27.58 7.96
C SER A 76 -5.51 29.05 8.38
N PRO A 77 -6.39 29.48 9.29
CA PRO A 77 -6.23 30.77 9.96
C PRO A 77 -4.84 30.86 10.59
N LYS A 78 -4.23 32.05 10.55
CA LYS A 78 -2.91 32.27 11.14
C LYS A 78 -2.88 31.77 12.58
N CYS A 79 -1.81 31.06 12.94
CA CYS A 79 -1.59 30.48 14.29
C CYS A 79 -2.51 29.31 14.68
N ALA A 80 -3.50 28.92 13.86
CA ALA A 80 -4.36 27.78 14.18
C ALA A 80 -3.70 26.43 13.85
N ASN A 81 -2.88 26.37 12.80
CA ASN A 81 -2.21 25.15 12.30
C ASN A 81 -3.16 23.98 11.95
N VAL A 82 -4.45 24.25 11.75
CA VAL A 82 -5.45 23.28 11.29
C VAL A 82 -5.83 23.61 9.85
N PHE A 83 -5.39 22.78 8.92
CA PHE A 83 -5.65 22.98 7.50
C PHE A 83 -6.96 22.33 7.06
N SER A 84 -7.77 23.08 6.34
CA SER A 84 -9.01 22.60 5.73
C SER A 84 -9.03 22.93 4.23
N LYS A 85 -9.86 22.21 3.46
CA LYS A 85 -10.03 22.49 2.03
C LYS A 85 -10.59 23.90 1.84
N VAL A 86 -10.06 24.64 0.87
CA VAL A 86 -10.69 25.91 0.46
C VAL A 86 -12.00 25.58 -0.24
N SER A 87 -13.12 25.98 0.37
CA SER A 87 -14.45 25.84 -0.21
C SER A 87 -14.92 27.13 -0.87
N ARG A 88 -16.02 27.04 -1.61
CA ARG A 88 -16.70 28.22 -2.17
C ARG A 88 -17.12 29.22 -1.08
N TYR A 89 -17.46 28.74 0.11
CA TYR A 89 -17.81 29.60 1.25
C TYR A 89 -16.58 30.43 1.67
N ASP A 90 -15.42 29.78 1.79
CA ASP A 90 -14.17 30.44 2.21
C ASP A 90 -13.71 31.49 1.19
N ILE A 91 -13.84 31.21 -0.11
CA ILE A 91 -13.56 32.20 -1.15
C ILE A 91 -14.45 33.44 -1.04
N ASN A 92 -15.74 33.25 -0.74
CA ASN A 92 -16.65 34.38 -0.52
C ASN A 92 -16.30 35.14 0.76
N THR A 93 -15.82 34.44 1.79
CA THR A 93 -15.31 35.04 3.03
C THR A 93 -14.08 35.92 2.75
N PHE A 94 -13.05 35.39 2.08
CA PHE A 94 -11.86 36.16 1.72
C PHE A 94 -12.20 37.39 0.89
N ARG A 95 -13.14 37.25 -0.06
CA ARG A 95 -13.61 38.36 -0.87
C ARG A 95 -14.31 39.44 -0.04
N ARG A 96 -15.17 39.04 0.90
CA ARG A 96 -15.89 39.96 1.79
C ARG A 96 -14.91 40.73 2.67
N GLU A 97 -13.92 40.04 3.23
CA GLU A 97 -12.89 40.60 4.11
C GLU A 97 -11.99 41.59 3.38
N LEU A 98 -11.48 41.24 2.20
CA LEU A 98 -10.70 42.14 1.35
C LEU A 98 -11.45 43.42 0.97
N ASP A 99 -12.76 43.33 0.72
CA ASP A 99 -13.60 44.48 0.41
C ASP A 99 -13.85 45.35 1.66
N SER A 100 -14.16 44.72 2.81
CA SER A 100 -14.49 45.45 4.03
C SER A 100 -13.31 46.07 4.77
N GLU A 101 -12.15 45.40 4.74
CA GLU A 101 -10.97 45.80 5.54
C GLU A 101 -9.95 46.57 4.70
N GLU A 102 -9.72 46.15 3.46
CA GLU A 102 -8.71 46.74 2.56
C GLU A 102 -9.33 47.57 1.42
N GLY A 103 -10.67 47.53 1.24
CA GLY A 103 -11.34 48.22 0.13
C GLY A 103 -11.03 47.60 -1.25
N ILE A 104 -10.57 46.35 -1.29
CA ILE A 104 -10.12 45.67 -2.51
C ILE A 104 -11.22 44.78 -3.08
N ILE A 105 -11.87 45.25 -4.15
CA ILE A 105 -12.86 44.46 -4.88
C ILE A 105 -12.14 43.45 -5.80
N THR A 106 -12.30 42.15 -5.58
CA THR A 106 -11.73 41.08 -6.43
C THR A 106 -12.78 40.04 -6.84
N SER A 107 -12.52 39.31 -7.94
CA SER A 107 -13.35 38.19 -8.38
C SER A 107 -12.93 36.89 -7.69
N ALA A 108 -13.84 35.90 -7.63
CA ALA A 108 -13.52 34.56 -7.13
C ALA A 108 -12.42 33.89 -7.96
N ASP A 109 -12.47 34.04 -9.30
CA ASP A 109 -11.48 33.46 -10.20
C ASP A 109 -10.08 34.03 -9.99
N ASN A 110 -9.95 35.32 -9.64
CA ASN A 110 -8.66 35.92 -9.29
C ASN A 110 -8.14 35.38 -7.95
N LEU A 111 -9.02 35.08 -6.99
CA LEU A 111 -8.61 34.44 -5.74
C LEU A 111 -8.15 33.00 -5.98
N TYR A 112 -8.90 32.20 -6.74
CA TYR A 112 -8.47 30.86 -7.13
C TYR A 112 -7.13 30.89 -7.86
N SER A 113 -6.95 31.79 -8.83
CA SER A 113 -5.69 31.88 -9.58
C SER A 113 -4.50 32.25 -8.70
N ILE A 114 -4.68 33.07 -7.66
CA ILE A 114 -3.64 33.37 -6.67
C ILE A 114 -3.36 32.13 -5.82
N ILE A 115 -4.36 31.56 -5.14
CA ILE A 115 -4.16 30.49 -4.16
C ILE A 115 -3.82 29.12 -4.79
N GLU A 116 -4.05 28.93 -6.09
CA GLU A 116 -3.65 27.73 -6.84
C GLU A 116 -2.31 27.92 -7.57
N SER A 117 -1.62 29.05 -7.33
CA SER A 117 -0.30 29.36 -7.89
C SER A 117 0.83 29.13 -6.89
N SER A 118 2.04 29.58 -7.23
CA SER A 118 3.22 29.58 -6.35
C SER A 118 3.06 30.36 -5.06
N PHE A 119 1.98 31.15 -4.90
CA PHE A 119 1.60 31.74 -3.62
C PHE A 119 1.39 30.67 -2.55
N SER A 120 0.77 29.54 -2.91
CA SER A 120 0.58 28.39 -2.03
C SER A 120 1.70 27.38 -2.24
N PRO A 121 2.59 27.16 -1.25
CA PRO A 121 3.63 26.15 -1.36
C PRO A 121 3.04 24.76 -1.59
N ARG A 122 3.62 24.01 -2.52
CA ARG A 122 3.23 22.61 -2.79
C ARG A 122 3.77 21.72 -1.69
N ILE A 123 2.87 21.01 -1.00
CA ILE A 123 3.19 20.18 0.16
C ILE A 123 2.56 18.79 -0.03
N ASN A 124 3.28 17.74 0.39
CA ASN A 124 2.71 16.42 0.64
C ASN A 124 2.44 16.29 2.16
N PRO A 125 1.19 16.41 2.62
CA PRO A 125 0.90 16.46 4.06
C PRO A 125 1.29 15.19 4.83
N ILE A 126 1.31 14.03 4.16
CA ILE A 126 1.73 12.76 4.76
C ILE A 126 3.25 12.76 4.99
N GLN A 127 4.02 13.19 4.00
CA GLN A 127 5.47 13.33 4.17
C GLN A 127 5.82 14.38 5.23
N GLU A 128 5.13 15.52 5.26
CA GLU A 128 5.36 16.55 6.28
C GLU A 128 5.04 16.04 7.69
N TYR A 129 4.00 15.22 7.85
CA TYR A 129 3.72 14.53 9.11
C TYR A 129 4.93 13.69 9.56
N PHE A 130 5.45 12.79 8.71
CA PHE A 130 6.60 11.96 9.08
C PHE A 130 7.87 12.78 9.30
N LYS A 131 8.10 13.85 8.54
CA LYS A 131 9.24 14.76 8.75
C LYS A 131 9.15 15.49 10.09
N ALA A 132 7.95 15.91 10.51
CA ALA A 132 7.70 16.62 11.75
C ALA A 132 7.84 15.74 13.01
N LEU A 133 7.76 14.41 12.88
CA LEU A 133 7.99 13.50 14.01
C LEU A 133 9.40 13.68 14.60
N PRO A 134 9.56 13.60 15.94
CA PRO A 134 10.86 13.73 16.61
C PRO A 134 11.94 12.80 16.04
N GLU A 135 13.20 13.21 16.17
CA GLU A 135 14.32 12.31 15.92
C GLU A 135 14.73 11.61 17.20
N VAL A 136 14.86 10.28 17.15
CA VAL A 136 15.26 9.42 18.26
C VAL A 136 16.38 8.49 17.79
N ASP A 137 17.29 8.11 18.69
CA ASP A 137 18.35 7.14 18.39
C ASP A 137 17.75 5.74 18.19
N ALA A 138 18.05 5.12 17.05
CA ALA A 138 17.60 3.77 16.73
C ALA A 138 18.13 2.72 17.71
N SER A 139 19.31 2.94 18.31
CA SER A 139 19.89 2.01 19.30
C SER A 139 19.03 1.96 20.56
N GLU A 140 18.49 3.10 20.98
CA GLU A 140 17.55 3.20 22.10
C GLU A 140 16.23 2.48 21.77
N VAL A 141 15.72 2.64 20.54
CA VAL A 141 14.51 1.95 20.08
C VAL A 141 14.69 0.44 20.05
N LEU A 142 15.81 -0.05 19.50
CA LEU A 142 16.12 -1.48 19.45
C LEU A 142 16.22 -2.08 20.85
N HIS A 143 16.95 -1.43 21.76
CA HIS A 143 17.02 -1.86 23.16
C HIS A 143 15.62 -1.91 23.80
N LYS A 144 14.79 -0.87 23.60
CA LYS A 144 13.39 -0.86 24.08
C LYS A 144 12.55 -1.98 23.49
N ILE A 145 12.76 -2.37 22.24
CA ILE A 145 12.08 -3.53 21.63
C ILE A 145 12.52 -4.82 22.34
N GLU A 146 13.82 -5.01 22.55
CA GLU A 146 14.37 -6.20 23.23
C GLU A 146 13.84 -6.37 24.66
N VAL A 147 13.69 -5.26 25.40
CA VAL A 147 13.12 -5.26 26.76
C VAL A 147 11.60 -5.12 26.81
N ASN A 148 10.89 -5.18 25.67
CA ASN A 148 9.43 -5.01 25.55
C ASN A 148 8.88 -3.69 26.15
N GLN A 149 9.65 -2.61 26.06
CA GLN A 149 9.28 -1.27 26.50
C GLN A 149 9.08 -0.27 25.36
N SER A 150 9.24 -0.71 24.11
CA SER A 150 8.99 0.16 22.96
C SER A 150 7.50 0.38 22.75
N THR A 151 7.16 1.51 22.14
CA THR A 151 5.78 1.85 21.79
C THR A 151 5.22 0.87 20.77
N ILE A 152 6.04 0.41 19.82
CA ILE A 152 5.69 -0.65 18.87
C ILE A 152 5.37 -1.97 19.62
N ALA A 153 6.19 -2.36 20.60
CA ALA A 153 5.93 -3.56 21.40
C ALA A 153 4.65 -3.43 22.25
N ASN A 154 4.41 -2.26 22.83
CA ASN A 154 3.18 -1.95 23.55
C ASN A 154 1.96 -2.07 22.64
N LEU A 155 2.02 -1.54 21.42
CA LEU A 155 0.94 -1.67 20.42
C LEU A 155 0.73 -3.14 20.04
N ALA A 156 1.81 -3.86 19.73
CA ALA A 156 1.75 -5.28 19.37
C ALA A 156 1.09 -6.11 20.48
N SER A 157 1.43 -5.84 21.74
CA SER A 157 0.90 -6.56 22.90
C SER A 157 -0.62 -6.38 23.09
N CYS A 158 -1.25 -5.37 22.47
CA CYS A 158 -2.71 -5.17 22.50
C CYS A 158 -3.47 -6.22 21.68
N VAL A 159 -2.79 -6.95 20.80
CA VAL A 159 -3.37 -7.97 19.94
C VAL A 159 -2.82 -9.33 20.37
N THR A 160 -3.70 -10.22 20.80
CA THR A 160 -3.34 -11.62 21.04
C THR A 160 -3.62 -12.41 19.78
N VAL A 161 -2.60 -13.01 19.19
CA VAL A 161 -2.70 -13.84 17.98
C VAL A 161 -2.26 -15.27 18.24
N ARG A 162 -2.67 -16.22 17.38
CA ARG A 162 -2.26 -17.64 17.51
C ARG A 162 -0.73 -17.81 17.43
N ASN A 163 -0.06 -17.16 16.47
CA ASN A 163 1.39 -17.18 16.32
C ASN A 163 2.02 -15.89 16.90
N SER A 164 2.12 -15.82 18.22
CA SER A 164 2.59 -14.63 18.94
C SER A 164 4.06 -14.31 18.68
N GLU A 165 4.90 -15.32 18.42
CA GLU A 165 6.34 -15.16 18.21
C GLU A 165 6.66 -14.31 16.97
N LYS A 166 5.80 -14.36 15.94
CA LYS A 166 6.01 -13.63 14.67
C LYS A 166 5.30 -12.29 14.58
N TRP A 167 4.34 -12.04 15.46
CA TRP A 167 3.51 -10.83 15.42
C TRP A 167 4.33 -9.54 15.54
N LEU A 168 5.12 -9.41 16.62
CA LEU A 168 5.91 -8.21 16.88
C LEU A 168 6.94 -7.94 15.77
N PRO A 169 7.78 -8.92 15.33
CA PRO A 169 8.71 -8.69 14.23
C PRO A 169 8.04 -8.25 12.93
N TYR A 170 6.90 -8.87 12.56
CA TYR A 170 6.25 -8.59 11.27
C TYR A 170 5.49 -7.26 11.31
N LEU A 171 4.83 -6.94 12.43
CA LEU A 171 4.21 -5.62 12.63
C LEU A 171 5.26 -4.51 12.58
N THR A 172 6.40 -4.71 13.25
CA THR A 172 7.52 -3.74 13.25
C THR A 172 8.02 -3.48 11.83
N LYS A 173 8.32 -4.55 11.08
CA LYS A 173 8.73 -4.45 9.67
C LYS A 173 7.69 -3.73 8.81
N TRP A 174 6.42 -4.08 8.97
CA TRP A 174 5.33 -3.48 8.21
C TRP A 174 5.19 -1.99 8.51
N LEU A 175 5.26 -1.56 9.78
CA LEU A 175 5.25 -0.14 10.17
C LEU A 175 6.43 0.64 9.59
N ILE A 176 7.63 0.07 9.59
CA ILE A 176 8.80 0.68 8.94
C ILE A 176 8.57 0.80 7.44
N ALA A 177 7.99 -0.22 6.80
CA ALA A 177 7.66 -0.21 5.39
C ALA A 177 6.63 0.88 5.04
N VAL A 178 5.66 1.17 5.91
CA VAL A 178 4.71 2.30 5.76
C VAL A 178 5.47 3.63 5.67
N VAL A 179 6.39 3.88 6.61
CA VAL A 179 7.20 5.12 6.60
C VAL A 179 8.08 5.18 5.34
N ALA A 180 8.73 4.07 4.98
CA ALA A 180 9.56 3.99 3.78
C ALA A 180 8.77 4.28 2.51
N ASN A 181 7.54 3.76 2.42
CA ASN A 181 6.66 3.95 1.27
C ASN A 181 6.15 5.39 1.17
N ALA A 182 5.76 6.00 2.29
CA ALA A 182 5.30 7.38 2.33
C ALA A 182 6.40 8.39 1.93
N MET A 183 7.66 8.06 2.21
CA MET A 183 8.82 8.93 1.98
C MET A 183 9.49 8.72 0.61
N ASP A 184 9.06 7.76 -0.20
CA ASP A 184 9.60 7.51 -1.54
C ASP A 184 8.57 7.83 -2.63
N ASP A 185 8.86 8.85 -3.45
CA ASP A 185 7.99 9.27 -4.55
C ASP A 185 8.21 8.49 -5.87
N ARG A 186 9.14 7.51 -5.89
CA ARG A 186 9.58 6.83 -7.12
C ARG A 186 9.19 5.37 -7.18
N GLU A 187 9.26 4.67 -6.05
CA GLU A 187 9.05 3.23 -5.97
C GLU A 187 8.10 2.87 -4.83
N CYS A 188 7.27 1.85 -5.06
CA CYS A 188 6.55 1.19 -3.98
C CYS A 188 7.57 0.47 -3.09
N ARG A 189 7.60 0.81 -1.81
CA ARG A 189 8.49 0.20 -0.81
C ARG A 189 7.79 -0.84 0.05
N ASN A 190 6.48 -0.71 0.26
CA ASN A 190 5.71 -1.66 1.05
C ASN A 190 4.97 -2.67 0.16
N HIS A 191 5.60 -3.83 -0.07
CA HIS A 191 5.04 -4.90 -0.89
C HIS A 191 4.12 -5.88 -0.12
N THR A 192 3.76 -5.55 1.12
CA THR A 192 3.05 -6.45 2.03
C THR A 192 1.76 -5.84 2.56
N CYS A 193 0.73 -6.67 2.63
CA CYS A 193 -0.57 -6.37 3.20
C CYS A 193 -0.68 -7.07 4.55
N LEU A 194 -0.89 -6.31 5.63
CA LEU A 194 -1.12 -6.88 6.96
C LEU A 194 -2.55 -7.40 7.05
N VAL A 195 -2.74 -8.68 7.35
CA VAL A 195 -4.08 -9.29 7.36
C VAL A 195 -4.43 -9.82 8.75
N LEU A 196 -5.49 -9.29 9.34
CA LEU A 196 -6.06 -9.81 10.58
C LEU A 196 -7.26 -10.71 10.28
N THR A 197 -7.15 -11.97 10.69
CA THR A 197 -8.21 -12.98 10.55
C THR A 197 -8.71 -13.47 11.90
N GLY A 198 -9.72 -14.33 11.92
CA GLY A 198 -10.37 -14.88 13.11
C GLY A 198 -11.86 -14.61 13.13
N GLU A 199 -12.46 -14.77 14.30
CA GLU A 199 -13.91 -14.59 14.50
C GLU A 199 -14.37 -13.13 14.27
N GLN A 200 -15.66 -12.97 13.99
CA GLN A 200 -16.29 -11.66 13.89
C GLN A 200 -16.34 -10.98 15.27
N GLY A 201 -16.37 -9.64 15.31
CA GLY A 201 -16.55 -8.88 16.55
C GLY A 201 -15.29 -8.74 17.42
N LYS A 202 -14.10 -9.08 16.90
CA LYS A 202 -12.82 -8.97 17.62
C LYS A 202 -12.10 -7.62 17.43
N PHE A 203 -12.81 -6.57 17.02
CA PHE A 203 -12.25 -5.22 16.73
C PHE A 203 -11.12 -5.16 15.67
N LYS A 204 -10.99 -6.17 14.80
CA LYS A 204 -9.94 -6.26 13.75
C LYS A 204 -9.87 -5.00 12.87
N THR A 205 -10.98 -4.64 12.22
CA THR A 205 -11.06 -3.48 11.33
C THR A 205 -10.74 -2.19 12.10
N THR A 206 -11.29 -2.04 13.31
CA THR A 206 -11.04 -0.88 14.18
C THR A 206 -9.57 -0.75 14.56
N PHE A 207 -8.90 -1.85 14.93
CA PHE A 207 -7.46 -1.82 15.24
C PHE A 207 -6.63 -1.42 14.02
N LEU A 208 -6.99 -1.93 12.83
CA LEU A 208 -6.30 -1.58 11.59
C LEU A 208 -6.49 -0.10 11.22
N ASP A 209 -7.68 0.46 11.45
CA ASP A 209 -7.94 1.89 11.25
C ASP A 209 -7.09 2.76 12.17
N LEU A 210 -6.82 2.30 13.41
CA LEU A 210 -5.95 3.02 14.36
C LEU A 210 -4.50 3.15 13.88
N LEU A 211 -4.05 2.31 12.93
CA LEU A 211 -2.70 2.43 12.36
C LEU A 211 -2.54 3.71 11.54
N CYS A 212 -3.63 4.35 11.11
CA CYS A 212 -3.59 5.69 10.53
C CYS A 212 -3.58 6.75 11.66
N PRO A 213 -2.56 7.63 11.72
CA PRO A 213 -2.53 8.70 12.73
C PRO A 213 -3.77 9.60 12.64
N PRO A 214 -4.32 10.10 13.77
CA PRO A 214 -5.52 10.94 13.76
C PRO A 214 -5.42 12.19 12.87
N VAL A 215 -4.23 12.81 12.81
CA VAL A 215 -3.95 13.97 11.93
C VAL A 215 -4.06 13.61 10.44
N LEU A 216 -3.87 12.34 10.10
CA LEU A 216 -3.93 11.80 8.75
C LEU A 216 -5.21 10.99 8.47
N HIS A 217 -6.24 11.05 9.32
CA HIS A 217 -7.50 10.33 9.11
C HIS A 217 -8.17 10.66 7.75
N GLY A 218 -7.91 11.85 7.18
CA GLY A 218 -8.35 12.22 5.83
C GLY A 218 -7.62 11.50 4.68
N TYR A 219 -6.60 10.70 5.00
CA TYR A 219 -5.78 9.91 4.09
C TYR A 219 -5.85 8.41 4.43
N SER A 220 -7.00 7.95 4.92
CA SER A 220 -7.29 6.54 5.08
C SER A 220 -8.59 6.18 4.39
N TYR A 221 -8.60 5.01 3.75
CA TYR A 221 -9.80 4.42 3.17
C TYR A 221 -10.09 3.07 3.83
N THR A 222 -11.32 2.88 4.27
CA THR A 222 -11.80 1.61 4.85
C THR A 222 -13.04 1.15 4.10
N GLY A 223 -12.96 -0.04 3.50
CA GLY A 223 -14.06 -0.56 2.71
C GLY A 223 -13.67 -1.67 1.75
N LYS A 224 -14.47 -1.81 0.69
CA LYS A 224 -14.26 -2.81 -0.36
C LYS A 224 -13.47 -2.20 -1.51
N ILE A 225 -12.49 -2.95 -2.00
CA ILE A 225 -11.70 -2.59 -3.17
C ILE A 225 -12.12 -3.45 -4.34
N TYR A 226 -12.43 -2.82 -5.47
CA TYR A 226 -12.67 -3.54 -6.71
C TYR A 226 -11.46 -3.31 -7.62
N PRO A 227 -10.56 -4.31 -7.78
CA PRO A 227 -9.27 -4.10 -8.44
C PRO A 227 -9.35 -3.57 -9.88
N GLN A 228 -10.50 -3.79 -10.54
CA GLN A 228 -10.79 -3.35 -11.91
C GLN A 228 -11.26 -1.89 -12.00
N GLU A 229 -11.71 -1.31 -10.90
CA GLU A 229 -12.27 0.04 -10.89
C GLU A 229 -11.16 1.08 -10.89
N LYS A 230 -11.35 2.13 -11.67
CA LYS A 230 -10.38 3.24 -11.76
C LYS A 230 -10.23 3.97 -10.43
N ASP A 231 -11.29 4.02 -9.62
CA ASP A 231 -11.31 4.68 -8.32
C ASP A 231 -10.35 4.00 -7.33
N THR A 232 -10.07 2.70 -7.50
CA THR A 232 -9.05 1.98 -6.71
C THR A 232 -7.66 2.59 -6.84
N LEU A 233 -7.28 3.05 -8.04
CA LEU A 233 -5.99 3.71 -8.24
C LEU A 233 -5.93 5.05 -7.51
N THR A 234 -7.06 5.77 -7.42
CA THR A 234 -7.18 6.99 -6.63
C THR A 234 -7.00 6.68 -5.14
N TYR A 235 -7.61 5.60 -4.62
CA TYR A 235 -7.40 5.22 -3.22
C TYR A 235 -5.93 4.94 -2.91
N ILE A 236 -5.20 4.31 -3.82
CA ILE A 236 -3.79 3.99 -3.65
C ILE A 236 -2.90 5.24 -3.69
N GLY A 237 -3.21 6.20 -4.56
CA GLY A 237 -2.44 7.43 -4.71
C GLY A 237 -2.73 8.49 -3.65
N GLN A 238 -3.91 8.44 -3.01
CA GLN A 238 -4.38 9.49 -2.11
C GLN A 238 -4.44 9.12 -0.63
N ASN A 239 -4.23 7.84 -0.27
CA ASN A 239 -4.31 7.39 1.12
C ASN A 239 -2.97 6.80 1.58
N LEU A 240 -2.63 7.05 2.84
CA LEU A 240 -1.54 6.39 3.55
C LEU A 240 -1.92 4.93 3.87
N ILE A 241 -3.13 4.71 4.38
CA ILE A 241 -3.62 3.37 4.75
C ILE A 241 -4.87 3.05 3.93
N VAL A 242 -4.86 1.86 3.33
CA VAL A 242 -6.01 1.30 2.63
C VAL A 242 -6.40 0.01 3.34
N ASN A 243 -7.51 0.05 4.08
CA ASN A 243 -8.05 -1.04 4.88
C ASN A 243 -9.17 -1.79 4.14
N ILE A 244 -8.88 -3.02 3.73
CA ILE A 244 -9.79 -3.91 3.02
C ILE A 244 -10.65 -4.66 4.04
N ASP A 245 -11.92 -4.29 4.15
CA ASP A 245 -12.82 -4.83 5.16
C ASP A 245 -13.66 -6.00 4.63
N GLY A 246 -13.42 -7.19 5.19
CA GLY A 246 -14.23 -8.40 4.97
C GLY A 246 -14.22 -8.98 3.55
N GLN A 247 -13.50 -8.37 2.62
CA GLN A 247 -13.57 -8.73 1.20
C GLN A 247 -12.65 -9.88 0.80
N LEU A 248 -11.52 -10.09 1.48
CA LEU A 248 -10.51 -11.05 1.05
C LEU A 248 -11.05 -12.47 0.83
N LYS A 249 -11.99 -12.92 1.67
CA LYS A 249 -12.63 -14.25 1.53
C LYS A 249 -13.55 -14.38 0.31
N ALA A 250 -14.08 -13.26 -0.18
CA ALA A 250 -15.00 -13.23 -1.31
C ALA A 250 -14.29 -13.00 -2.66
N LEU A 251 -12.98 -12.72 -2.65
CA LEU A 251 -12.22 -12.51 -3.87
C LEU A 251 -12.07 -13.82 -4.63
N ASN A 252 -12.32 -13.76 -5.94
CA ASN A 252 -11.98 -14.86 -6.82
C ASN A 252 -10.47 -14.84 -7.13
N LYS A 253 -9.94 -15.91 -7.73
CA LYS A 253 -8.52 -16.04 -8.08
C LYS A 253 -8.01 -14.93 -9.01
N ARG A 254 -8.86 -14.35 -9.87
CA ARG A 254 -8.47 -13.23 -10.75
C ARG A 254 -8.29 -11.96 -9.93
N ASP A 255 -9.28 -11.60 -9.13
CA ASP A 255 -9.26 -10.39 -8.31
C ASP A 255 -8.16 -10.46 -7.24
N GLU A 256 -7.87 -11.64 -6.69
CA GLU A 256 -6.72 -11.85 -5.79
C GLU A 256 -5.39 -11.53 -6.50
N ASN A 257 -5.20 -11.96 -7.74
CA ASN A 257 -3.98 -11.68 -8.50
C ASN A 257 -3.85 -10.20 -8.87
N GLU A 258 -4.97 -9.54 -9.16
CA GLU A 258 -4.97 -8.11 -9.44
C GLU A 258 -4.70 -7.29 -8.17
N LEU A 259 -5.28 -7.68 -7.04
CA LEU A 259 -4.96 -7.09 -5.74
C LEU A 259 -3.47 -7.23 -5.42
N LYS A 260 -2.86 -8.41 -5.68
CA LYS A 260 -1.41 -8.60 -5.55
C LYS A 260 -0.60 -7.63 -6.43
N ASN A 261 -1.08 -7.35 -7.64
CA ASN A 261 -0.44 -6.38 -8.51
C ASN A 261 -0.60 -4.96 -7.98
N LEU A 262 -1.78 -4.61 -7.49
CA LEU A 262 -2.07 -3.31 -6.88
C LEU A 262 -1.22 -3.05 -5.64
N ILE A 263 -0.98 -4.06 -4.80
CA ILE A 263 -0.10 -3.94 -3.62
C ILE A 263 1.36 -3.59 -4.01
N THR A 264 1.81 -4.00 -5.19
CA THR A 264 3.23 -3.89 -5.60
C THR A 264 3.48 -2.94 -6.76
N CYS A 265 2.46 -2.28 -7.30
CA CYS A 265 2.65 -1.38 -8.43
C CYS A 265 3.46 -0.15 -7.98
N PRO A 266 4.52 0.27 -8.71
CA PRO A 266 5.39 1.33 -8.22
C PRO A 266 4.73 2.71 -8.23
N MET A 267 3.86 2.97 -9.20
CA MET A 267 3.13 4.22 -9.38
C MET A 267 1.72 3.92 -9.89
N VAL A 268 0.81 4.87 -9.68
CA VAL A 268 -0.58 4.77 -10.10
C VAL A 268 -0.93 5.85 -11.11
N LYS A 269 -1.71 5.48 -12.14
CA LYS A 269 -2.13 6.40 -13.22
C LYS A 269 -3.61 6.68 -13.12
N TYR A 270 -3.96 7.89 -12.70
CA TYR A 270 -5.34 8.33 -12.63
C TYR A 270 -5.43 9.84 -12.91
N ARG A 271 -6.65 10.33 -13.08
CA ARG A 271 -6.92 11.76 -13.29
C ARG A 271 -7.51 12.30 -12.01
N MET A 272 -6.84 13.26 -11.37
CA MET A 272 -7.44 13.94 -10.22
C MET A 272 -8.69 14.71 -10.66
N PRO A 273 -9.65 14.95 -9.76
CA PRO A 273 -10.77 15.83 -10.06
C PRO A 273 -10.27 17.16 -10.66
N TYR A 274 -10.92 17.62 -11.73
CA TYR A 274 -10.61 18.88 -12.43
C TYR A 274 -9.33 18.92 -13.27
N ASP A 275 -8.47 17.89 -13.21
CA ASP A 275 -7.32 17.80 -14.09
C ASP A 275 -7.72 17.49 -15.53
N LYS A 276 -6.99 18.08 -16.47
CA LYS A 276 -7.21 17.89 -17.91
C LYS A 276 -6.69 16.55 -18.41
N TYR A 277 -5.62 16.05 -17.80
CA TYR A 277 -4.87 14.88 -18.26
C TYR A 277 -4.76 13.83 -17.16
N VAL A 278 -4.57 12.58 -17.56
CA VAL A 278 -4.20 11.50 -16.64
C VAL A 278 -2.72 11.68 -16.33
N GLU A 279 -2.38 11.68 -15.04
CA GLU A 279 -1.02 11.81 -14.56
C GLU A 279 -0.58 10.55 -13.80
N GLU A 280 0.72 10.40 -13.63
CA GLU A 280 1.33 9.32 -12.87
C GLU A 280 1.70 9.85 -11.49
N HIS A 281 1.16 9.21 -10.45
CA HIS A 281 1.31 9.60 -9.05
C HIS A 281 2.03 8.50 -8.26
N PRO A 282 2.77 8.86 -7.19
CA PRO A 282 3.40 7.89 -6.32
C PRO A 282 2.41 6.89 -5.72
N HIS A 283 2.86 5.65 -5.50
CA HIS A 283 2.10 4.68 -4.73
C HIS A 283 2.25 5.01 -3.24
N LEU A 284 1.23 5.61 -2.65
CA LEU A 284 1.28 6.08 -1.28
C LEU A 284 0.76 5.06 -0.27
N ALA A 285 -0.24 4.27 -0.68
CA ALA A 285 -0.94 3.37 0.21
C ALA A 285 -0.10 2.22 0.75
N SER A 286 -0.26 1.94 2.03
CA SER A 286 0.06 0.67 2.64
C SER A 286 -1.24 -0.08 2.93
N PHE A 287 -1.27 -1.36 2.55
CA PHE A 287 -2.48 -2.15 2.63
C PHE A 287 -2.60 -2.88 3.96
N VAL A 288 -3.80 -2.85 4.51
CA VAL A 288 -4.22 -3.72 5.62
C VAL A 288 -5.55 -4.37 5.26
N ALA A 289 -5.87 -5.49 5.88
CA ALA A 289 -7.13 -6.17 5.63
C ALA A 289 -7.64 -6.90 6.87
N SER A 290 -8.95 -6.90 7.03
CA SER A 290 -9.65 -7.73 7.99
C SER A 290 -10.44 -8.81 7.24
N VAL A 291 -10.44 -10.04 7.76
CA VAL A 291 -11.22 -11.13 7.18
C VAL A 291 -11.82 -12.02 8.27
N ASN A 292 -12.99 -12.59 7.98
CA ASN A 292 -13.66 -13.52 8.88
C ASN A 292 -13.38 -14.96 8.49
N GLY A 293 -12.80 -15.72 9.41
CA GLY A 293 -12.36 -17.10 9.20
C GLY A 293 -11.04 -17.21 8.44
N ASN A 294 -10.39 -18.37 8.56
CA ASN A 294 -9.00 -18.53 8.16
C ASN A 294 -8.85 -18.84 6.67
N ASP A 295 -9.87 -19.37 5.99
CA ASP A 295 -9.82 -19.74 4.58
C ASP A 295 -10.03 -18.53 3.65
N PHE A 296 -8.95 -17.83 3.26
CA PHE A 296 -9.05 -16.71 2.33
C PHE A 296 -7.96 -16.67 1.24
N LEU A 297 -6.84 -17.37 1.41
CA LEU A 297 -5.80 -17.42 0.38
C LEU A 297 -6.13 -18.52 -0.64
N THR A 298 -6.42 -18.14 -1.90
CA THR A 298 -6.75 -19.13 -2.94
C THR A 298 -5.54 -19.54 -3.78
N ASP A 299 -4.46 -18.75 -3.78
CA ASP A 299 -3.23 -19.04 -4.52
C ASP A 299 -1.98 -19.12 -3.61
N PRO A 300 -1.37 -20.32 -3.49
CA PRO A 300 -0.20 -20.54 -2.64
C PRO A 300 1.06 -19.82 -3.12
N THR A 301 1.16 -19.40 -4.39
CA THR A 301 2.37 -18.74 -4.92
C THR A 301 2.47 -17.26 -4.55
N GLY A 302 1.33 -16.62 -4.28
CA GLY A 302 1.25 -15.19 -4.01
C GLY A 302 1.07 -14.79 -2.55
N SER A 303 1.11 -15.74 -1.60
CA SER A 303 0.89 -15.46 -0.17
C SER A 303 1.97 -14.57 0.45
N ARG A 304 3.17 -14.46 -0.14
CA ARG A 304 4.23 -13.57 0.40
C ARG A 304 3.84 -12.09 0.52
N ARG A 305 2.80 -11.66 -0.20
CA ARG A 305 2.26 -10.30 -0.14
C ARG A 305 1.23 -10.11 0.96
N PHE A 306 0.78 -11.18 1.61
CA PHE A 306 -0.18 -11.13 2.71
C PHE A 306 0.50 -11.63 3.98
N LEU A 307 0.34 -10.89 5.08
CA LEU A 307 0.85 -11.26 6.39
C LEU A 307 -0.34 -11.65 7.28
N PRO A 308 -0.84 -12.90 7.18
CA PRO A 308 -2.00 -13.35 7.94
C PRO A 308 -1.67 -13.57 9.42
N PHE A 309 -2.52 -13.04 10.30
CA PHE A 309 -2.50 -13.31 11.73
C PHE A 309 -3.90 -13.59 12.25
N GLU A 310 -4.11 -14.79 12.80
CA GLU A 310 -5.36 -15.15 13.46
C GLU A 310 -5.44 -14.48 14.84
N VAL A 311 -6.35 -13.54 14.96
CA VAL A 311 -6.62 -12.76 16.16
C VAL A 311 -7.54 -13.53 17.10
N LEU A 312 -7.07 -13.75 18.32
CA LEU A 312 -7.83 -14.35 19.42
C LEU A 312 -8.60 -13.28 20.21
N SER A 313 -7.94 -12.15 20.50
CA SER A 313 -8.50 -10.99 21.19
C SER A 313 -7.71 -9.70 20.89
N ILE A 314 -8.39 -8.56 21.02
CA ILE A 314 -7.78 -7.23 20.93
C ILE A 314 -8.26 -6.40 22.13
N ASP A 315 -7.32 -5.84 22.88
CA ASP A 315 -7.58 -4.78 23.86
C ASP A 315 -7.63 -3.44 23.14
N ILE A 316 -8.81 -3.11 22.61
CA ILE A 316 -8.99 -1.93 21.75
C ILE A 316 -8.88 -0.61 22.51
N GLU A 317 -9.28 -0.59 23.78
CA GLU A 317 -9.21 0.62 24.60
C GLU A 317 -7.75 0.95 24.95
N ARG A 318 -6.93 -0.07 25.26
CA ARG A 318 -5.50 0.15 25.41
C ARG A 318 -4.83 0.55 24.10
N ALA A 319 -5.23 -0.04 22.96
CA ALA A 319 -4.69 0.34 21.64
C ALA A 319 -4.97 1.81 21.30
N LYS A 320 -6.20 2.31 21.57
CA LYS A 320 -6.56 3.73 21.37
C LYS A 320 -5.76 4.70 22.24
N ALA A 321 -5.31 4.26 23.41
CA ALA A 321 -4.51 5.10 24.32
C ALA A 321 -3.05 5.25 23.86
N ILE A 322 -2.57 4.41 22.93
CA ILE A 322 -1.20 4.48 22.41
C ILE A 322 -1.12 5.53 21.30
N SER A 323 -0.18 6.45 21.43
CA SER A 323 0.05 7.48 20.41
C SER A 323 0.72 6.90 19.16
N MET A 324 0.04 7.00 18.00
CA MET A 324 0.63 6.60 16.72
C MET A 324 1.82 7.48 16.33
N ASP A 325 1.89 8.72 16.79
CA ASP A 325 3.06 9.57 16.57
C ASP A 325 4.30 8.93 17.22
N SER A 326 4.16 8.34 18.41
CA SER A 326 5.25 7.64 19.09
C SER A 326 5.64 6.33 18.38
N VAL A 327 4.64 5.57 17.90
CA VAL A 327 4.86 4.35 17.11
C VAL A 327 5.63 4.65 15.81
N TYR A 328 5.20 5.67 15.06
CA TYR A 328 5.86 6.05 13.82
C TYR A 328 7.19 6.78 14.04
N THR A 329 7.39 7.41 15.20
CA THR A 329 8.71 7.96 15.60
C THR A 329 9.73 6.84 15.72
N GLU A 330 9.37 5.73 16.39
CA GLU A 330 10.22 4.55 16.50
C GLU A 330 10.45 3.91 15.11
N ALA A 331 9.41 3.76 14.29
CA ALA A 331 9.53 3.20 12.94
C ALA A 331 10.44 4.06 12.04
N LYS A 332 10.34 5.40 12.12
CA LYS A 332 11.20 6.35 11.42
C LYS A 332 12.66 6.24 11.86
N ALA A 333 12.92 6.11 13.16
CA ALA A 333 14.27 5.92 13.69
C ALA A 333 14.90 4.62 13.16
N LEU A 334 14.16 3.51 13.17
CA LEU A 334 14.61 2.23 12.63
C LEU A 334 14.86 2.29 11.11
N LEU A 335 14.02 3.01 10.36
CA LEU A 335 14.28 3.24 8.94
C LEU A 335 15.60 3.98 8.71
N LYS A 336 15.86 5.04 9.49
CA LYS A 336 17.08 5.88 9.38
C LYS A 336 18.36 5.11 9.71
N SER A 337 18.29 4.12 10.60
CA SER A 337 19.45 3.25 10.92
C SER A 337 19.74 2.19 9.86
N GLY A 338 18.86 2.02 8.86
CA GLY A 338 18.99 0.98 7.85
C GLY A 338 18.47 -0.39 8.31
N PHE A 339 17.55 -0.41 9.28
CA PHE A 339 16.88 -1.66 9.68
C PHE A 339 16.21 -2.32 8.47
N ARG A 340 16.44 -3.62 8.31
CA ARG A 340 15.89 -4.40 7.19
C ARG A 340 14.41 -4.69 7.42
N TYR A 341 13.55 -3.88 6.81
CA TYR A 341 12.10 -4.02 6.89
C TYR A 341 11.51 -4.97 5.84
N TRP A 342 12.24 -5.29 4.77
CA TRP A 342 11.82 -6.30 3.80
C TRP A 342 12.13 -7.71 4.29
N PHE A 343 11.39 -8.68 3.75
CA PHE A 343 11.54 -10.10 4.08
C PHE A 343 12.59 -10.73 3.15
N ASP A 344 13.50 -11.52 3.72
CA ASP A 344 14.44 -12.33 2.94
C ASP A 344 13.86 -13.69 2.53
N ASP A 345 14.61 -14.45 1.75
CA ASP A 345 14.15 -15.75 1.24
C ASP A 345 13.78 -16.75 2.36
N ASN A 346 14.49 -16.73 3.50
CA ASN A 346 14.21 -17.63 4.62
C ASN A 346 12.93 -17.22 5.33
N GLU A 347 12.75 -15.92 5.60
CA GLU A 347 11.55 -15.37 6.22
C GLU A 347 10.33 -15.53 5.30
N ILE A 348 10.52 -15.45 3.98
CA ILE A 348 9.48 -15.73 3.00
C ILE A 348 9.08 -17.21 3.05
N VAL A 349 10.02 -18.15 3.12
CA VAL A 349 9.74 -19.59 3.27
C VAL A 349 8.97 -19.86 4.56
N GLU A 350 9.35 -19.22 5.66
CA GLU A 350 8.65 -19.32 6.93
C GLU A 350 7.23 -18.74 6.84
N LEU A 351 7.08 -17.54 6.28
CA LEU A 351 5.77 -16.94 6.01
C LEU A 351 4.90 -17.85 5.15
N TYR A 352 5.46 -18.51 4.14
CA TYR A 352 4.73 -19.48 3.32
C TYR A 352 4.16 -20.62 4.16
N LYS A 353 4.99 -21.21 5.04
CA LYS A 353 4.60 -22.30 5.92
C LYS A 353 3.48 -21.88 6.89
N GLU A 354 3.64 -20.75 7.54
CA GLU A 354 2.63 -20.20 8.46
C GLU A 354 1.34 -19.79 7.74
N SER A 355 1.44 -19.44 6.45
CA SER A 355 0.28 -19.08 5.63
C SER A 355 -0.53 -20.29 5.14
N GLU A 356 -0.02 -21.53 5.27
CA GLU A 356 -0.70 -22.74 4.77
C GLU A 356 -2.06 -22.96 5.45
N ASP A 357 -2.16 -22.65 6.74
CA ASP A 357 -3.38 -22.78 7.54
C ASP A 357 -4.50 -21.81 7.12
N PHE A 358 -4.15 -20.77 6.34
CA PHE A 358 -5.11 -19.79 5.81
C PHE A 358 -5.51 -20.04 4.36
N GLN A 359 -5.01 -21.13 3.76
CA GLN A 359 -5.33 -21.48 2.38
C GLN A 359 -6.66 -22.18 2.28
N VAL A 360 -7.47 -21.78 1.31
CA VAL A 360 -8.76 -22.41 1.03
C VAL A 360 -8.54 -23.88 0.65
N GLN A 361 -9.07 -24.78 1.47
CA GLN A 361 -9.11 -26.21 1.16
C GLN A 361 -10.17 -26.46 0.08
N THR A 362 -9.74 -27.04 -1.05
CA THR A 362 -10.64 -27.42 -2.14
C THR A 362 -11.13 -28.85 -1.94
N ALA A 363 -12.34 -29.17 -2.40
CA ALA A 363 -12.86 -30.54 -2.38
C ALA A 363 -11.91 -31.51 -3.12
N GLU A 364 -11.26 -31.05 -4.19
CA GLU A 364 -10.22 -31.81 -4.88
C GLU A 364 -9.03 -32.14 -3.98
N MET A 365 -8.54 -31.18 -3.19
CA MET A 365 -7.43 -31.40 -2.25
C MET A 365 -7.84 -32.34 -1.12
N GLU A 366 -9.03 -32.14 -0.54
CA GLU A 366 -9.56 -32.99 0.54
C GLU A 366 -9.69 -34.44 0.07
N LEU A 367 -10.35 -34.67 -1.07
CA LEU A 367 -10.53 -36.01 -1.63
C LEU A 367 -9.21 -36.63 -2.06
N LEU A 368 -8.27 -35.82 -2.56
CA LEU A 368 -6.92 -36.29 -2.89
C LEU A 368 -6.19 -36.81 -1.65
N LEU A 369 -6.17 -36.03 -0.57
CA LEU A 369 -5.52 -36.43 0.69
C LEU A 369 -6.21 -37.62 1.36
N ARG A 370 -7.53 -37.74 1.21
CA ARG A 370 -8.32 -38.81 1.83
C ARG A 370 -8.29 -40.14 1.07
N CYS A 371 -8.16 -40.12 -0.25
CA CYS A 371 -8.31 -41.32 -1.09
C CYS A 371 -6.99 -41.82 -1.69
N PHE A 372 -5.93 -41.01 -1.62
CA PHE A 372 -4.68 -41.30 -2.27
C PHE A 372 -3.47 -40.97 -1.40
N GLU A 373 -2.39 -41.72 -1.62
CA GLU A 373 -1.11 -41.53 -0.96
C GLU A 373 0.01 -41.38 -2.00
N LYS A 374 1.08 -40.71 -1.57
CA LYS A 374 2.31 -40.65 -2.33
C LYS A 374 3.02 -42.00 -2.25
N PRO A 375 3.37 -42.62 -3.39
CA PRO A 375 4.19 -43.82 -3.36
C PRO A 375 5.63 -43.49 -2.93
N THR A 376 6.20 -44.29 -2.03
CA THR A 376 7.64 -44.34 -1.76
C THR A 376 8.34 -45.12 -2.89
N GLU A 377 9.68 -44.98 -3.02
CA GLU A 377 10.42 -45.46 -4.20
C GLU A 377 10.29 -46.97 -4.50
N ASP A 378 9.92 -47.77 -3.49
CA ASP A 378 9.84 -49.24 -3.56
C ASP A 378 8.40 -49.82 -3.53
N GLU A 379 7.36 -48.99 -3.61
CA GLU A 379 5.97 -49.44 -3.49
C GLU A 379 5.20 -49.54 -4.82
N ASN A 380 4.18 -50.42 -4.87
CA ASN A 380 3.26 -50.53 -5.99
C ASN A 380 2.49 -49.23 -6.22
N TYR A 381 2.84 -48.49 -7.28
CA TYR A 381 2.18 -47.25 -7.68
C TYR A 381 1.40 -47.40 -8.99
N SER A 382 0.32 -46.62 -9.11
CA SER A 382 -0.41 -46.44 -10.37
C SER A 382 0.02 -45.15 -11.04
N LEU A 383 0.01 -45.14 -12.37
CA LEU A 383 0.17 -43.91 -13.15
C LEU A 383 -1.21 -43.47 -13.61
N MET A 384 -1.67 -42.33 -13.09
CA MET A 384 -2.98 -41.78 -13.43
C MET A 384 -2.85 -40.35 -13.92
N THR A 385 -3.60 -40.02 -14.96
CA THR A 385 -3.84 -38.64 -15.40
C THR A 385 -4.75 -37.93 -14.41
N THR A 386 -4.76 -36.60 -14.43
CA THR A 386 -5.71 -35.80 -13.64
C THR A 386 -7.16 -36.21 -13.93
N THR A 387 -7.49 -36.49 -15.20
CA THR A 387 -8.84 -36.92 -15.59
C THR A 387 -9.18 -38.28 -15.00
N GLU A 388 -8.28 -39.26 -15.04
CA GLU A 388 -8.53 -40.59 -14.44
C GLU A 388 -8.70 -40.52 -12.92
N ILE A 389 -7.97 -39.63 -12.25
CA ILE A 389 -8.14 -39.37 -10.81
C ILE A 389 -9.54 -38.80 -10.53
N LEU A 390 -9.96 -37.82 -11.33
CA LEU A 390 -11.30 -37.24 -11.22
C LEU A 390 -12.41 -38.25 -11.52
N THR A 391 -12.26 -39.07 -12.56
CA THR A 391 -13.22 -40.11 -12.90
C THR A 391 -13.34 -41.13 -11.77
N TYR A 392 -12.23 -41.51 -11.13
CA TYR A 392 -12.26 -42.41 -9.97
C TYR A 392 -12.99 -41.77 -8.79
N LEU A 393 -12.69 -40.52 -8.45
CA LEU A 393 -13.35 -39.81 -7.34
C LEU A 393 -14.84 -39.56 -7.62
N GLY A 394 -15.20 -39.26 -8.87
CA GLY A 394 -16.59 -39.02 -9.29
C GLY A 394 -17.52 -40.22 -9.13
N ILE A 395 -16.99 -41.43 -8.89
CA ILE A 395 -17.78 -42.61 -8.50
C ILE A 395 -18.31 -42.45 -7.06
N TYR A 396 -17.58 -41.75 -6.20
CA TYR A 396 -17.83 -41.65 -4.76
C TYR A 396 -18.35 -40.28 -4.31
N THR A 397 -18.37 -39.27 -5.19
CA THR A 397 -18.90 -37.93 -4.88
C THR A 397 -19.79 -37.41 -5.99
N HIS A 398 -20.89 -36.76 -5.61
CA HIS A 398 -21.77 -36.03 -6.52
C HIS A 398 -21.32 -34.57 -6.72
N GLN A 399 -20.30 -34.11 -5.99
CA GLN A 399 -19.79 -32.75 -6.12
C GLN A 399 -19.00 -32.62 -7.44
N PRO A 400 -19.27 -31.57 -8.25
CA PRO A 400 -18.53 -31.36 -9.49
C PRO A 400 -17.07 -31.00 -9.18
N LEU A 401 -16.14 -31.82 -9.64
CA LEU A 401 -14.70 -31.62 -9.50
C LEU A 401 -14.09 -31.06 -10.79
N VAL A 402 -13.10 -30.18 -10.65
CA VAL A 402 -12.49 -29.45 -11.76
C VAL A 402 -11.04 -29.90 -11.98
N ALA A 403 -10.70 -30.31 -13.21
CA ALA A 403 -9.36 -30.81 -13.56
C ALA A 403 -8.24 -29.84 -13.20
N LYS A 404 -8.47 -28.52 -13.38
CA LYS A 404 -7.51 -27.49 -12.98
C LYS A 404 -7.21 -27.53 -11.48
N ARG A 405 -8.24 -27.59 -10.62
CA ARG A 405 -8.09 -27.62 -9.16
C ARG A 405 -7.42 -28.91 -8.69
N MET A 406 -7.78 -30.05 -9.29
CA MET A 406 -7.09 -31.32 -8.99
C MET A 406 -5.62 -31.30 -9.41
N GLY A 407 -5.29 -30.69 -10.55
CA GLY A 407 -3.89 -30.50 -10.96
C GLY A 407 -3.10 -29.61 -10.00
N GLU A 408 -3.72 -28.52 -9.51
CA GLU A 408 -3.16 -27.65 -8.48
C GLU A 408 -2.95 -28.40 -7.15
N ALA A 409 -3.94 -29.19 -6.73
CA ALA A 409 -3.88 -30.04 -5.52
C ALA A 409 -2.76 -31.08 -5.61
N LEU A 410 -2.63 -31.80 -6.73
CA LEU A 410 -1.56 -32.79 -6.95
C LEU A 410 -0.17 -32.16 -6.88
N LYS A 411 0.00 -30.98 -7.51
CA LYS A 411 1.26 -30.24 -7.45
C LYS A 411 1.57 -29.78 -6.03
N LYS A 412 0.59 -29.20 -5.33
CA LYS A 412 0.73 -28.71 -3.94
C LYS A 412 1.05 -29.85 -2.98
N ALA A 413 0.30 -30.95 -3.07
CA ALA A 413 0.56 -32.12 -2.27
C ALA A 413 1.94 -32.71 -2.59
N GLY A 414 2.59 -32.41 -3.72
CA GLY A 414 3.95 -32.86 -4.03
C GLY A 414 4.00 -34.20 -4.76
N TYR A 415 2.97 -34.52 -5.55
CA TYR A 415 2.96 -35.70 -6.40
C TYR A 415 3.90 -35.55 -7.60
N ILE A 416 4.64 -36.60 -7.92
CA ILE A 416 5.62 -36.60 -9.02
C ILE A 416 4.88 -36.69 -10.36
N LYS A 417 5.00 -35.63 -11.17
CA LYS A 417 4.47 -35.56 -12.53
C LYS A 417 5.48 -36.13 -13.53
N VAL A 418 5.06 -37.13 -14.30
CA VAL A 418 5.89 -37.82 -15.30
C VAL A 418 5.23 -37.70 -16.68
N SER A 419 6.03 -37.50 -17.73
CA SER A 419 5.55 -37.58 -19.11
C SER A 419 5.64 -39.03 -19.58
N LYS A 420 4.52 -39.59 -20.04
CA LYS A 420 4.45 -40.95 -20.60
C LYS A 420 3.80 -40.90 -21.98
N ARG A 421 4.43 -41.57 -22.95
CA ARG A 421 3.84 -41.76 -24.29
C ARG A 421 2.96 -43.00 -24.27
N ARG A 422 1.74 -42.90 -24.80
CA ARG A 422 0.86 -44.05 -25.00
C ARG A 422 1.04 -44.55 -26.43
N ASN A 423 1.41 -45.81 -26.61
CA ASN A 423 1.52 -46.49 -27.91
C ASN A 423 2.28 -45.69 -29.00
N GLY A 424 3.41 -45.05 -28.67
CA GLY A 424 4.23 -44.30 -29.64
C GLY A 424 3.66 -42.94 -30.09
N SER A 425 2.50 -42.53 -29.58
CA SER A 425 1.86 -41.23 -29.89
C SER A 425 2.09 -40.19 -28.79
N SER A 426 1.49 -39.00 -28.95
CA SER A 426 1.70 -37.76 -28.19
C SER A 426 1.93 -37.96 -26.67
N PRO A 427 2.84 -37.20 -26.05
CA PRO A 427 3.13 -37.32 -24.62
C PRO A 427 1.92 -36.91 -23.77
N ILE A 428 1.59 -37.73 -22.77
CA ILE A 428 0.56 -37.45 -21.77
C ILE A 428 1.23 -37.30 -20.40
N TYR A 429 0.81 -36.31 -19.63
CA TYR A 429 1.28 -36.14 -18.26
C TYR A 429 0.46 -36.98 -17.29
N VAL A 430 1.15 -37.81 -16.50
CA VAL A 430 0.58 -38.70 -15.48
C VAL A 430 1.27 -38.44 -14.13
N TYR A 431 0.58 -38.78 -13.04
CA TYR A 431 1.10 -38.69 -11.68
C TYR A 431 1.31 -40.09 -11.12
N LYS A 432 2.43 -40.30 -10.41
CA LYS A 432 2.64 -41.50 -9.60
C LYS A 432 1.78 -41.42 -8.35
N ILE A 433 0.80 -42.31 -8.20
CA ILE A 433 -0.20 -42.23 -7.13
C ILE A 433 -0.57 -43.62 -6.61
N ARG A 434 -0.80 -43.75 -5.31
CA ARG A 434 -1.32 -44.96 -4.67
C ARG A 434 -2.76 -44.73 -4.24
N LYS A 435 -3.67 -45.64 -4.59
CA LYS A 435 -5.07 -45.60 -4.12
C LYS A 435 -5.13 -46.25 -2.74
N ILE A 436 -5.79 -45.61 -1.79
CA ILE A 436 -6.11 -46.23 -0.50
C ILE A 436 -7.27 -47.21 -0.72
N LEU A 437 -7.06 -48.47 -0.37
CA LEU A 437 -8.05 -49.54 -0.53
C LEU A 437 -8.32 -50.23 0.83
N PRO A 438 -9.59 -50.48 1.19
CA PRO A 438 -10.81 -50.04 0.49
C PRO A 438 -10.95 -48.51 0.51
N CYS A 439 -11.69 -47.96 -0.48
CA CYS A 439 -11.84 -46.50 -0.61
C CYS A 439 -12.44 -45.91 0.69
N PRO A 440 -11.76 -44.97 1.37
CA PRO A 440 -12.20 -44.42 2.67
C PRO A 440 -13.52 -43.63 2.63
N LEU A 441 -14.04 -43.33 1.44
CA LEU A 441 -15.34 -42.67 1.25
C LEU A 441 -16.53 -43.64 1.42
N LEU A 442 -16.31 -44.95 1.26
CA LEU A 442 -17.35 -45.96 1.41
C LEU A 442 -17.77 -46.18 2.87
N GLN A 443 -16.87 -45.93 3.83
CA GLN A 443 -17.14 -46.15 5.26
C GLN A 443 -17.94 -45.03 5.93
N THR A 444 -17.98 -43.82 5.35
CA THR A 444 -18.67 -42.66 5.95
C THR A 444 -20.16 -42.60 5.66
N CYS A 445 -20.64 -43.29 4.63
CA CYS A 445 -22.07 -43.34 4.30
C CYS A 445 -22.84 -44.40 5.11
N SER A 446 -22.15 -45.28 5.85
CA SER A 446 -22.77 -46.39 6.60
C SER A 446 -23.05 -46.12 8.08
N SER A 447 -22.66 -44.98 8.63
CA SER A 447 -22.82 -44.65 10.06
C SER A 447 -23.88 -43.58 10.36
N GLN A 448 -24.76 -43.25 9.40
CA GLN A 448 -25.96 -42.44 9.61
C GLN A 448 -27.17 -42.98 8.84
N MET A 449 -27.48 -44.27 9.02
CA MET A 449 -28.83 -44.79 8.75
C MET A 449 -29.42 -45.38 10.00
#